data_AF-A0A7C3GQZ1-F1
#
_entry.id   AF-A0A7C3GQZ1-F1
#
_cell.length_a   1.000
_cell.length_b   1.000
_cell.length_c   1.000
_cell.angle_alpha   90.00
_cell.angle_beta   90.00
_cell.angle_gamma   90.00
#
_symmetry.space_group_name_H-M   'P 1'
#
loop_
_entity.id
_entity.type
_entity.pdbx_description
1 polymer ?
#
loop_
_entity_poly.entity_id
_entity_poly.type
_entity_poly.pdbx_seq_one_letter_code
_entity_poly.pdbx_strand_id
1 'polypeptide(L)'
;MAYQWLPPSKDHRPLWPGRLEEVIDLPNGLRLEIWDYSRRLAGDRWLVGMLVQIPIEAGPEHFSSPEIYERFRRETGGVLYYRYRKERNFIDERERERIFRSLKENFLRAALNYLSHPEFRERFLRTEVPLYERRVRWEEEVKRKDEEAEELEEIWKDRPI
;
A
#
# COMPACT_ATOMS: atom_id res chain seq x y z
N MET A 1 3.02 -3.29 -15.83
CA MET A 1 2.91 -2.93 -14.41
C MET A 1 2.17 -4.03 -13.66
N ALA A 2 2.73 -4.61 -12.62
CA ALA A 2 2.02 -5.57 -11.78
C ALA A 2 0.95 -4.81 -10.98
N TYR A 3 -0.32 -5.09 -11.23
CA TYR A 3 -1.42 -4.44 -10.53
C TYR A 3 -1.33 -4.73 -9.01
N GLN A 4 -1.17 -3.68 -8.19
CA GLN A 4 -1.24 -3.75 -6.74
C GLN A 4 -2.69 -3.56 -6.32
N TRP A 5 -3.29 -4.57 -5.70
CA TRP A 5 -4.65 -4.42 -5.16
C TRP A 5 -4.61 -3.49 -3.93
N LEU A 6 -5.48 -2.50 -3.93
CA LEU A 6 -5.71 -1.56 -2.83
C LEU A 6 -7.16 -1.72 -2.34
N PRO A 7 -7.42 -1.54 -1.04
CA PRO A 7 -8.80 -1.52 -0.54
C PRO A 7 -9.60 -0.40 -1.22
N PRO A 8 -10.93 -0.54 -1.37
CA PRO A 8 -11.78 0.55 -1.80
C PRO A 8 -11.64 1.78 -0.89
N SER A 9 -11.26 2.92 -1.47
CA SER A 9 -11.25 4.22 -0.79
C SER A 9 -11.79 5.31 -1.71
N LYS A 10 -11.93 6.55 -1.20
CA LYS A 10 -12.32 7.70 -2.04
C LYS A 10 -11.33 7.93 -3.18
N ASP A 11 -10.04 7.78 -2.86
CA ASP A 11 -8.94 8.14 -3.76
C ASP A 11 -8.50 6.97 -4.65
N HIS A 12 -8.78 5.73 -4.24
CA HIS A 12 -8.35 4.53 -4.94
C HIS A 12 -9.52 3.58 -5.16
N ARG A 13 -9.89 3.39 -6.43
CA ARG A 13 -10.86 2.38 -6.86
C ARG A 13 -10.11 1.17 -7.43
N PRO A 14 -10.07 0.03 -6.73
CA PRO A 14 -9.42 -1.14 -7.28
C PRO A 14 -10.17 -1.67 -8.51
N LEU A 15 -9.43 -2.28 -9.45
CA LEU A 15 -9.97 -3.00 -10.61
C LEU A 15 -11.01 -4.06 -10.21
N TRP A 16 -10.85 -4.65 -9.02
CA TRP A 16 -11.77 -5.63 -8.47
C TRP A 16 -12.14 -5.20 -7.04
N PRO A 17 -13.43 -5.14 -6.69
CA PRO A 17 -13.83 -4.85 -5.33
C PRO A 17 -13.42 -6.00 -4.41
N GLY A 18 -12.96 -5.67 -3.21
CA GLY A 18 -12.81 -6.63 -2.12
C GLY A 18 -13.82 -6.32 -1.02
N ARG A 19 -14.13 -7.33 -0.21
CA ARG A 19 -14.99 -7.21 0.97
C ARG A 19 -14.12 -7.16 2.21
N LEU A 20 -14.38 -6.20 3.10
CA LEU A 20 -13.83 -6.22 4.45
C LEU A 20 -14.46 -7.40 5.18
N GLU A 21 -13.66 -8.40 5.49
CA GLU A 21 -14.11 -9.63 6.11
C GLU A 21 -14.06 -9.52 7.64
N GLU A 22 -12.99 -8.93 8.17
CA GLU A 22 -12.76 -8.88 9.60
C GLU A 22 -11.92 -7.65 10.00
N VAL A 23 -12.23 -7.11 11.17
CA VAL A 23 -11.48 -6.05 11.83
C VAL A 23 -11.10 -6.54 13.22
N ILE A 24 -9.82 -6.46 13.57
CA ILE A 24 -9.30 -6.88 14.87
C ILE A 24 -8.58 -5.68 15.50
N ASP A 25 -9.06 -5.21 16.64
CA ASP A 25 -8.34 -4.23 17.45
C ASP A 25 -7.19 -4.94 18.18
N LEU A 26 -5.97 -4.44 17.96
CA LEU A 26 -4.75 -5.01 18.51
C LEU A 26 -4.47 -4.39 19.89
N PRO A 27 -3.79 -5.11 20.81
CA PRO A 27 -3.44 -4.61 22.14
C PRO A 27 -2.64 -3.30 22.17
N ASN A 28 -1.92 -2.97 21.09
CA ASN A 28 -1.17 -1.72 20.94
C ASN A 28 -2.01 -0.55 20.39
N GLY A 29 -3.34 -0.71 20.31
CA GLY A 29 -4.27 0.32 19.85
C GLY A 29 -4.38 0.45 18.34
N LEU A 30 -3.67 -0.37 17.56
CA LEU A 30 -3.80 -0.41 16.11
C LEU A 30 -4.98 -1.28 15.68
N ARG A 31 -5.47 -1.03 14.47
CA ARG A 31 -6.56 -1.81 13.88
C ARG A 31 -6.05 -2.64 12.70
N LEU A 32 -6.17 -3.96 12.82
CA LEU A 32 -5.88 -4.89 11.74
C LEU A 32 -7.14 -5.14 10.92
N GLU A 33 -7.06 -4.92 9.62
CA GLU A 33 -8.15 -5.19 8.69
C GLU A 33 -7.79 -6.35 7.77
N ILE A 34 -8.72 -7.26 7.58
CA ILE A 34 -8.59 -8.42 6.69
C ILE A 34 -9.64 -8.32 5.60
N TRP A 35 -9.18 -8.31 4.36
CA TRP A 35 -10.01 -8.15 3.18
C TRP A 35 -9.95 -9.40 2.30
N ASP A 36 -11.11 -9.84 1.84
CA ASP A 36 -11.27 -10.86 0.82
C ASP A 36 -11.49 -10.18 -0.54
N TYR A 37 -10.54 -10.34 -1.46
CA TYR A 37 -10.66 -9.90 -2.85
C TYR A 37 -10.67 -11.07 -3.83
N SER A 38 -11.09 -12.25 -3.35
CA SER A 38 -11.27 -13.44 -4.17
C SER A 38 -12.20 -13.17 -5.34
N ARG A 39 -11.84 -13.67 -6.52
CA ARG A 39 -12.58 -13.44 -7.76
C ARG A 39 -12.53 -14.64 -8.68
N ARG A 40 -13.57 -14.82 -9.48
CA ARG A 40 -13.59 -15.84 -10.53
C ARG A 40 -12.63 -15.44 -11.66
N LEU A 41 -11.86 -16.41 -12.15
CA LEU A 41 -10.95 -16.25 -13.29
C LEU A 41 -11.62 -16.75 -14.57
N ALA A 42 -11.93 -18.05 -14.63
CA ALA A 42 -12.58 -18.70 -15.78
C ALA A 42 -13.32 -19.96 -15.32
N GLY A 43 -14.52 -20.21 -15.84
CA GLY A 43 -15.33 -21.36 -15.44
C GLY A 43 -15.56 -21.39 -13.93
N ASP A 44 -15.16 -22.49 -13.29
CA ASP A 44 -15.19 -22.74 -11.85
C ASP A 44 -13.88 -22.40 -11.13
N ARG A 45 -12.91 -21.80 -11.85
CA ARG A 45 -11.58 -21.48 -11.31
C ARG A 45 -11.56 -20.09 -10.71
N TRP A 46 -11.13 -20.02 -9.46
CA TRP A 46 -11.03 -18.81 -8.66
C TRP A 46 -9.58 -18.45 -8.36
N LEU A 47 -9.35 -17.14 -8.26
CA LEU A 47 -8.27 -16.56 -7.47
C LEU A 47 -8.83 -16.35 -6.06
N VAL A 48 -8.17 -16.92 -5.06
CA VAL A 48 -8.42 -16.64 -3.65
C VAL A 48 -7.39 -15.65 -3.17
N GLY A 49 -7.83 -14.45 -2.79
CA GLY A 49 -6.96 -13.31 -2.51
C GLY A 49 -7.27 -12.70 -1.15
N MET A 50 -6.24 -12.58 -0.30
CA MET A 50 -6.33 -11.97 1.01
C MET A 50 -5.38 -10.77 1.11
N LEU A 51 -5.92 -9.61 1.49
CA LEU A 51 -5.11 -8.48 1.93
C LEU A 51 -5.29 -8.32 3.43
N VAL A 52 -4.18 -8.22 4.13
CA VAL A 52 -4.16 -7.72 5.49
C VAL A 52 -3.56 -6.34 5.48
N GLN A 53 -4.17 -5.40 6.21
CA GLN A 53 -3.64 -4.06 6.35
C GLN A 53 -3.80 -3.47 7.75
N ILE A 54 -2.92 -2.54 8.09
CA ILE A 54 -3.02 -1.70 9.27
C ILE A 54 -2.80 -0.25 8.82
N PRO A 55 -3.80 0.65 8.93
CA PRO A 55 -3.58 2.07 8.77
C PRO A 55 -2.78 2.62 9.95
N ILE A 56 -1.70 3.34 9.67
CA ILE A 56 -0.81 3.95 10.65
C ILE A 56 -0.64 5.41 10.31
N GLU A 57 -1.11 6.28 11.21
CA GLU A 57 -0.93 7.72 11.10
C GLU A 57 0.52 8.13 11.40
N ALA A 58 1.08 8.96 10.53
CA ALA A 58 2.40 9.56 10.72
C ALA A 58 2.24 11.06 10.99
N GLY A 59 2.84 11.54 12.09
CA GLY A 59 2.93 12.96 12.43
C GLY A 59 4.17 13.65 11.82
N PRO A 60 4.22 14.99 11.83
CA PRO A 60 5.33 15.78 11.28
C PRO A 60 6.69 15.44 11.90
N GLU A 61 6.72 15.00 13.16
CA GLU A 61 7.91 14.58 13.89
C GLU A 61 8.66 13.39 13.26
N HIS A 62 8.01 12.63 12.38
CA HIS A 62 8.63 11.50 11.68
C HIS A 62 9.37 11.91 10.41
N PHE A 63 9.21 13.15 9.94
CA PHE A 63 9.73 13.62 8.67
C PHE A 63 10.93 14.55 8.85
N SER A 64 11.79 14.60 7.84
CA SER A 64 12.99 15.44 7.83
C SER A 64 12.68 16.93 7.62
N SER A 65 11.54 17.27 7.00
CA SER A 65 11.10 18.65 6.84
C SER A 65 9.57 18.78 6.84
N PRO A 66 9.03 19.96 7.26
CA PRO A 66 7.60 20.25 7.19
C PRO A 66 7.01 20.18 5.77
N GLU A 67 7.78 20.56 4.75
CA GLU A 67 7.34 20.56 3.35
C GLU A 67 7.07 19.15 2.85
N ILE A 68 7.94 18.18 3.20
CA ILE A 68 7.75 16.78 2.86
C ILE A 68 6.54 16.20 3.61
N TYR A 69 6.33 16.57 4.87
CA TYR A 69 5.16 16.15 5.64
C TYR A 69 3.85 16.69 5.02
N GLU A 70 3.81 17.96 4.64
CA GLU A 70 2.61 18.54 4.00
C GLU A 70 2.30 17.88 2.66
N ARG A 71 3.34 17.59 1.88
CA ARG A 71 3.21 16.79 0.65
C ARG A 71 2.66 15.40 0.94
N PHE A 72 3.20 14.70 1.94
CA PHE A 72 2.72 13.40 2.41
C PHE A 72 1.25 13.45 2.79
N ARG A 73 0.87 14.40 3.66
CA ARG A 73 -0.51 14.57 4.13
C ARG A 73 -1.48 14.78 2.97
N ARG A 74 -1.10 15.58 1.97
CA ARG A 74 -1.91 15.82 0.76
C ARG A 74 -2.04 14.57 -0.11
N GLU A 75 -0.97 13.79 -0.27
CA GLU A 75 -0.95 12.61 -1.13
C GLU A 75 -1.61 11.38 -0.51
N THR A 76 -1.51 11.21 0.81
CA THR A 76 -1.89 9.97 1.51
C THR A 76 -3.01 10.16 2.53
N GLY A 77 -3.42 11.40 2.81
CA GLY A 77 -4.32 11.72 3.91
C GLY A 77 -3.65 11.61 5.29
N GLY A 78 -2.31 11.54 5.36
CA GLY A 78 -1.57 11.41 6.62
C GLY A 78 -1.40 9.96 7.10
N VAL A 79 -1.75 8.98 6.26
CA VAL A 79 -1.78 7.56 6.64
C VAL A 79 -0.84 6.74 5.76
N LEU A 80 0.02 5.96 6.41
CA LEU A 80 0.76 4.86 5.79
C LEU A 80 0.07 3.54 6.11
N TYR A 81 0.20 2.55 5.22
CA TYR A 81 -0.42 1.26 5.42
C TYR A 81 0.64 0.18 5.50
N TYR A 82 0.70 -0.53 6.62
CA TYR A 82 1.29 -1.86 6.59
C TYR A 82 0.39 -2.74 5.73
N ARG A 83 0.95 -3.47 4.77
CA ARG A 83 0.18 -4.35 3.88
C ARG A 83 0.87 -5.69 3.69
N TYR A 84 0.09 -6.75 3.84
CA TYR A 84 0.48 -8.11 3.52
C TYR A 84 -0.54 -8.70 2.56
N ARG A 85 -0.07 -9.21 1.41
CA ARG A 85 -0.92 -9.78 0.36
C ARG A 85 -0.59 -11.25 0.16
N LYS A 86 -1.61 -12.10 0.07
CA LYS A 86 -1.45 -13.52 -0.23
C LYS A 86 -2.52 -14.02 -1.18
N GLU A 87 -2.09 -14.73 -2.22
CA GLU A 87 -2.96 -15.24 -3.27
C GLU A 87 -2.74 -16.74 -3.53
N ARG A 88 -3.81 -17.38 -3.99
CA ARG A 88 -3.84 -18.73 -4.56
C ARG A 88 -4.68 -18.70 -5.83
N ASN A 89 -4.16 -19.25 -6.92
CA ASN A 89 -4.83 -19.27 -8.21
C ASN A 89 -5.37 -20.66 -8.53
N PHE A 90 -6.31 -20.73 -9.48
CA PHE A 90 -6.89 -21.97 -10.01
C PHE A 90 -7.60 -22.84 -8.96
N ILE A 91 -8.15 -22.20 -7.92
CA ILE A 91 -8.89 -22.87 -6.86
C ILE A 91 -10.30 -23.21 -7.35
N ASP A 92 -10.76 -24.43 -7.08
CA ASP A 92 -12.14 -24.82 -7.33
C ASP A 92 -13.09 -23.95 -6.47
N GLU A 93 -14.21 -23.51 -7.05
CA GLU A 93 -15.21 -22.70 -6.36
C GLU A 93 -15.63 -23.28 -5.00
N ARG A 94 -15.75 -24.61 -4.89
CA ARG A 94 -16.15 -25.32 -3.68
C ARG A 94 -15.08 -25.26 -2.58
N GLU A 95 -13.83 -25.03 -2.96
CA GLU A 95 -12.69 -24.94 -2.04
C GLU A 95 -12.37 -23.51 -1.62
N ARG A 96 -12.88 -22.50 -2.35
CA ARG A 96 -12.57 -21.08 -2.16
C ARG A 96 -12.55 -20.66 -0.69
N GLU A 97 -13.63 -20.92 0.03
CA GLU A 97 -13.81 -20.50 1.42
C GLU A 97 -12.88 -21.23 2.38
N ARG A 98 -12.62 -22.52 2.12
CA ARG A 98 -11.66 -23.31 2.91
C ARG A 98 -10.25 -22.74 2.75
N ILE A 99 -9.86 -22.43 1.52
CA ILE A 99 -8.54 -21.86 1.22
C ILE A 99 -8.41 -20.47 1.84
N PHE A 100 -9.41 -19.59 1.70
CA PHE A 100 -9.37 -18.26 2.29
C PHE A 100 -9.21 -18.31 3.81
N ARG A 101 -10.01 -19.14 4.50
CA ARG A 101 -9.89 -19.35 5.95
C ARG A 101 -8.50 -19.84 6.34
N SER A 102 -7.95 -20.79 5.61
CA SER A 102 -6.60 -21.30 5.87
C SER A 102 -5.52 -20.21 5.70
N LEU A 103 -5.62 -19.35 4.68
CA LEU A 103 -4.71 -18.21 4.52
C LEU A 103 -4.79 -17.25 5.72
N LYS A 104 -6.02 -16.92 6.15
CA LYS A 104 -6.28 -16.05 7.30
C LYS A 104 -5.70 -16.60 8.59
N GLU A 105 -6.04 -17.84 8.94
CA GLU A 105 -5.60 -18.50 10.16
C GLU A 105 -4.08 -18.63 10.22
N ASN A 106 -3.44 -18.99 9.10
CA ASN A 106 -1.99 -19.11 9.04
C ASN A 106 -1.30 -17.75 9.20
N PHE A 107 -1.85 -16.69 8.61
CA PHE A 107 -1.35 -15.35 8.81
C PHE A 107 -1.47 -14.91 10.27
N LEU A 108 -2.67 -15.04 10.86
CA LEU A 108 -2.90 -14.62 12.25
C LEU A 108 -1.98 -15.36 13.22
N ARG A 109 -1.84 -16.68 13.05
CA ARG A 109 -0.94 -17.50 13.85
C ARG A 109 0.51 -17.03 13.80
N ALA A 110 0.98 -16.58 12.64
CA ALA A 110 2.38 -16.21 12.42
C ALA A 110 2.68 -14.75 12.78
N ALA A 111 1.76 -13.83 12.46
CA ALA A 111 2.03 -12.39 12.48
C ALA A 111 1.42 -11.66 13.68
N LEU A 112 0.36 -12.19 14.31
CA LEU A 112 -0.42 -11.43 15.29
C LEU A 112 0.41 -10.94 16.47
N ASN A 113 1.32 -11.76 17.01
CA ASN A 113 2.20 -11.35 18.11
C ASN A 113 3.13 -10.19 17.72
N TYR A 114 3.69 -10.23 16.52
CA TYR A 114 4.57 -9.18 16.02
C TYR A 114 3.81 -7.87 15.80
N LEU A 115 2.64 -7.94 15.15
CA LEU A 115 1.81 -6.79 14.84
C LEU A 115 1.19 -6.15 16.10
N SER A 116 0.97 -6.95 17.14
CA SER A 116 0.44 -6.50 18.44
C SER A 116 1.50 -5.89 19.35
N HIS A 117 2.79 -5.92 18.97
CA HIS A 117 3.86 -5.41 19.80
C HIS A 117 3.74 -3.88 19.98
N PRO A 118 3.95 -3.32 21.18
CA PRO A 118 3.81 -1.87 21.42
C PRO A 118 4.66 -0.99 20.50
N GLU A 119 5.87 -1.44 20.18
CA GLU A 119 6.80 -0.71 19.31
C GLU A 119 6.55 -0.88 17.80
N PHE A 120 5.57 -1.69 17.39
CA PHE A 120 5.36 -2.00 15.98
C PHE A 120 5.14 -0.73 15.14
N ARG A 121 4.31 0.19 15.63
CA ARG A 121 4.04 1.49 14.98
C ARG A 121 5.33 2.26 14.71
N GLU A 122 6.13 2.46 15.74
CA GLU A 122 7.36 3.27 15.66
C GLU A 122 8.38 2.64 14.71
N ARG A 123 8.58 1.32 14.79
CA ARG A 123 9.48 0.59 13.90
C ARG A 123 9.03 0.65 12.44
N PHE A 124 7.73 0.58 12.21
CA PHE A 124 7.14 0.72 10.88
C PHE A 124 7.39 2.12 10.31
N LEU A 125 7.10 3.18 11.07
CA LEU A 125 7.28 4.56 10.63
C LEU A 125 8.76 4.89 10.34
N ARG A 126 9.68 4.42 11.19
CA ARG A 126 11.13 4.54 10.94
C ARG A 126 11.61 3.88 9.65
N THR A 127 10.85 2.91 9.14
CA THR A 127 11.20 2.20 7.90
C THR A 127 10.54 2.86 6.68
N GLU A 128 9.25 3.13 6.76
CA GLU A 128 8.44 3.58 5.62
C GLU A 128 8.57 5.09 5.33
N VAL A 129 8.74 5.93 6.34
CA VAL A 129 8.89 7.37 6.12
C VAL A 129 10.14 7.67 5.29
N PRO A 130 11.34 7.15 5.60
CA PRO A 130 12.51 7.36 4.75
C PRO A 130 12.36 6.83 3.31
N LEU A 131 11.58 5.76 3.10
CA LEU A 131 11.26 5.27 1.76
C LEU A 131 10.40 6.26 0.99
N TYR A 132 9.38 6.83 1.64
CA TYR A 132 8.56 7.90 1.08
C TYR A 132 9.41 9.12 0.70
N GLU A 133 10.26 9.60 1.60
CA GLU A 133 11.09 10.79 1.34
C GLU A 133 12.08 10.57 0.18
N ARG A 134 12.64 9.37 0.06
CA ARG A 134 13.51 9.03 -1.08
C ARG A 134 12.76 9.09 -2.40
N ARG A 135 11.51 8.61 -2.43
CA ARG A 135 10.66 8.69 -3.62
C ARG A 135 10.37 10.14 -4.00
N VAL A 136 9.96 10.96 -3.01
CA VAL A 136 9.68 12.39 -3.19
C VAL A 136 10.89 13.12 -3.79
N ARG A 137 12.09 12.91 -3.23
CA ARG A 137 13.33 13.51 -3.73
C ARG A 137 13.65 13.07 -5.15
N TRP A 138 13.48 11.79 -5.46
CA TRP A 138 13.70 11.28 -6.80
C TRP A 138 12.73 11.90 -7.82
N GLU A 139 11.44 12.02 -7.49
CA GLU A 139 10.44 12.67 -8.34
C GLU A 139 10.77 14.15 -8.60
N GLU A 140 11.24 14.87 -7.58
CA GLU A 140 11.68 16.27 -7.72
C GLU A 140 12.92 16.41 -8.60
N GLU A 141 13.89 15.51 -8.46
CA GLU A 141 15.07 15.48 -9.33
C GLU A 141 14.74 15.17 -10.78
N VAL A 142 13.80 14.24 -11.03
CA VAL A 142 13.32 13.93 -12.38
C VAL A 142 12.63 15.15 -12.98
N LYS A 143 11.71 15.77 -12.24
CA LYS A 143 10.99 16.96 -12.71
C LYS A 143 11.93 18.11 -13.07
N ARG A 144 12.95 18.37 -12.23
CA ARG A 144 13.94 19.41 -12.50
C ARG A 144 14.73 19.14 -13.78
N LYS A 145 15.12 17.88 -14.02
CA LYS A 145 15.84 17.50 -15.25
C LYS A 145 14.97 17.63 -16.50
N ASP A 146 13.69 17.30 -16.39
CA ASP A 146 12.74 17.46 -17.50
C ASP A 146 12.55 18.95 -17.83
N GLU A 147 12.40 19.80 -16.81
CA GLU A 147 12.34 21.27 -16.97
C GLU A 147 13.62 21.84 -17.61
N GLU A 148 14.80 21.42 -17.12
CA GLU A 148 16.09 21.81 -17.70
C GLU A 148 16.23 21.37 -19.17
N ALA A 149 15.73 20.17 -19.52
CA ALA A 149 15.75 19.66 -20.88
C ALA A 149 14.81 20.45 -21.81
N GLU A 150 13.59 20.76 -21.35
CA GLU A 150 12.63 21.60 -22.09
C GLU A 150 13.20 23.01 -22.34
N GLU A 151 13.82 23.64 -21.33
CA GLU A 151 14.49 24.94 -21.49
C GLU A 151 15.62 24.87 -22.52
N LEU A 152 16.44 23.82 -22.48
CA LEU A 152 17.48 23.60 -23.47
C LEU A 152 16.88 23.42 -24.87
N GLU A 153 15.88 22.55 -25.03
CA GLU A 153 15.23 22.32 -26.33
C GLU A 153 14.69 23.63 -26.94
N GLU A 154 14.04 24.49 -26.15
CA GLU A 154 13.57 25.79 -26.63
C GLU A 154 14.75 26.73 -26.98
N ILE A 155 15.84 26.74 -26.21
CA ILE A 155 17.05 27.53 -26.54
C ILE A 155 17.69 27.05 -27.86
N TRP A 156 17.70 25.75 -28.12
CA TRP A 156 18.31 25.16 -29.32
C TRP A 156 17.43 25.23 -30.57
N LYS A 157 16.11 25.44 -30.41
CA LYS A 157 15.13 25.59 -31.50
C LYS A 157 15.34 26.84 -32.36
N ASP A 158 15.89 27.91 -31.79
CA ASP A 158 16.11 29.19 -32.46
C ASP A 158 17.52 29.35 -33.06
N ARG A 159 18.37 28.32 -32.99
CA ARG A 159 19.71 28.36 -33.60
C ARG A 159 19.67 27.92 -35.07
N PRO A 160 20.16 28.75 -36.02
CA PRO A 160 20.31 28.30 -37.40
C PRO A 160 21.38 27.21 -37.49
N ILE A 161 21.11 26.20 -38.33
CA ILE A 161 21.98 25.04 -38.64
C ILE A 161 23.30 25.51 -39.25
#